data_AF-A0A0N8IBL9-F1
#
_entry.id   AF-A0A0N8IBL9-F1
#
_cell.length_a   1.000
_cell.length_b   1.000
_cell.length_c   1.000
_cell.angle_alpha   90.00
_cell.angle_beta   90.00
_cell.angle_gamma   90.00
#
_symmetry.space_group_name_H-M   'P 1'
#
loop_
_entity.id
_entity.type
_entity.pdbx_description
1 polymer ?
#
loop_
_entity_poly.entity_id
_entity_poly.type
_entity_poly.pdbx_seq_one_letter_code
_entity_poly.pdbx_strand_id
1 'polypeptide(L)'
;MRVIRFFIWVGLLAIILMIWNGAGSPYVIWSYSYHDNGTSDPFADRYYTSCTFTNFRTSVTQPARAGRCGWVKWISSGAVQ
;
A
#
# COMPACT_ATOMS: atom_id res chain seq x y z
N MET A 1 39.08 -17.69 -9.77
CA MET A 1 37.61 -17.78 -9.96
C MET A 1 36.78 -17.91 -8.68
N ARG A 2 37.36 -18.15 -7.48
CA ARG A 2 36.61 -18.25 -6.21
C ARG A 2 36.02 -16.92 -5.71
N VAL A 3 36.74 -15.81 -5.92
CA VAL A 3 36.38 -14.48 -5.41
C VAL A 3 35.13 -13.90 -6.10
N ILE A 4 34.98 -14.09 -7.41
CA ILE A 4 33.84 -13.59 -8.20
C ILE A 4 32.51 -14.19 -7.73
N ARG A 5 32.50 -15.49 -7.39
CA ARG A 5 31.30 -16.16 -6.85
C ARG A 5 30.85 -15.59 -5.51
N PHE A 6 31.79 -15.12 -4.69
CA PHE A 6 31.50 -14.49 -3.41
C PHE A 6 30.81 -13.13 -3.61
N PHE A 7 31.32 -12.31 -4.54
CA PHE A 7 30.73 -11.01 -4.85
C PHE A 7 29.36 -11.10 -5.52
N ILE A 8 29.09 -12.15 -6.32
CA ILE A 8 27.75 -12.39 -6.87
C ILE A 8 26.74 -12.61 -5.74
N TRP A 9 27.08 -13.43 -4.74
CA TRP A 9 26.20 -13.70 -3.59
C TRP A 9 25.97 -12.47 -2.72
N VAL A 10 27.03 -11.71 -2.43
CA VAL A 10 26.92 -10.45 -1.67
C VAL A 10 26.09 -9.40 -2.43
N GLY A 11 26.29 -9.28 -3.75
CA GLY A 11 25.49 -8.40 -4.60
C GLY A 11 24.02 -8.79 -4.62
N LEU A 12 23.71 -10.09 -4.71
CA LEU A 12 22.34 -10.61 -4.65
C LEU A 12 21.66 -10.25 -3.32
N LEU A 13 22.35 -10.46 -2.20
CA LEU A 13 21.84 -10.08 -0.88
C LEU A 13 21.61 -8.57 -0.74
N ALA A 14 22.53 -7.75 -1.25
CA ALA A 14 22.38 -6.31 -1.25
C ALA A 14 21.15 -5.86 -2.05
N ILE A 15 20.92 -6.45 -3.22
CA ILE A 15 19.73 -6.17 -4.04
C ILE A 15 18.45 -6.56 -3.31
N ILE A 16 18.41 -7.76 -2.70
CA ILE A 16 17.24 -8.21 -1.94
C ILE A 16 16.95 -7.26 -0.77
N LEU A 17 17.99 -6.84 -0.03
CA LEU A 17 17.84 -5.90 1.07
C LEU A 17 17.34 -4.53 0.59
N MET A 18 17.82 -4.05 -0.56
CA MET A 18 17.33 -2.79 -1.14
C MET A 18 15.86 -2.89 -1.55
N ILE A 19 15.45 -4.00 -2.18
CA ILE A 19 14.05 -4.24 -2.56
C ILE A 19 13.17 -4.32 -1.31
N TRP A 20 13.61 -5.06 -0.28
CA TRP A 20 12.85 -5.22 0.97
C TRP A 20 12.63 -3.88 1.68
N ASN A 21 13.67 -3.04 1.78
CA ASN A 21 13.56 -1.73 2.40
C ASN A 21 12.78 -0.73 1.52
N GLY A 22 12.80 -0.89 0.19
CA GLY A 22 12.14 -0.01 -0.76
C GLY A 22 10.66 -0.32 -1.03
N ALA A 23 10.22 -1.57 -0.85
CA ALA A 23 8.84 -1.99 -1.15
C ALA A 23 7.76 -1.30 -0.30
N GLY A 24 8.17 -0.59 0.76
CA GLY A 24 7.26 0.06 1.69
C GLY A 24 6.56 -0.95 2.60
N SER A 25 5.66 -0.46 3.45
CA SER A 25 4.86 -1.34 4.31
C SER A 25 3.48 -1.57 3.70
N PRO A 26 2.91 -2.78 3.82
CA PRO A 26 1.54 -3.02 3.39
C PRO A 26 0.59 -2.34 4.38
N TYR A 27 -0.33 -1.54 3.87
CA TYR A 27 -1.45 -1.02 4.62
C TYR A 27 -2.73 -1.66 4.11
N VAL A 28 -3.59 -2.06 5.04
CA VAL A 28 -4.91 -2.64 4.78
C VAL A 28 -5.99 -1.58 4.95
N ILE A 29 -7.06 -1.67 4.16
CA ILE A 29 -8.20 -0.76 4.32
C ILE A 29 -8.85 -0.95 5.69
N TRP A 30 -9.02 0.16 6.42
CA TRP A 30 -9.64 0.17 7.74
C TRP A 30 -11.01 0.82 7.71
N SER A 31 -11.10 2.01 7.11
CA SER A 31 -12.35 2.74 6.95
C SER A 31 -12.39 3.45 5.62
N TYR A 32 -13.60 3.79 5.17
CA TYR A 32 -13.82 4.50 3.92
C TYR A 32 -15.06 5.38 4.04
N SER A 33 -15.07 6.47 3.30
CA SER A 33 -16.26 7.29 3.09
C SER A 33 -16.67 7.20 1.63
N TYR A 34 -17.97 7.17 1.37
CA TYR A 34 -18.54 7.15 0.03
C TYR A 34 -19.71 8.13 -0.06
N HIS A 35 -20.02 8.57 -1.28
CA HIS A 35 -21.18 9.40 -1.52
C HIS A 35 -22.44 8.53 -1.41
N ASP A 36 -23.35 8.91 -0.52
CA ASP A 36 -24.60 8.19 -0.34
C ASP A 36 -25.48 8.39 -1.58
N ASN A 37 -25.86 7.28 -2.23
CA ASN A 37 -26.65 7.30 -3.46
C ASN A 37 -28.17 7.27 -3.16
N GLY A 38 -28.54 7.52 -1.90
CA GLY A 38 -29.95 7.55 -1.46
C GLY A 38 -30.63 6.18 -1.43
N THR A 39 -29.85 5.09 -1.55
CA THR A 39 -30.35 3.72 -1.54
C THR A 39 -29.57 2.89 -0.52
N SER A 40 -30.28 2.07 0.26
CA SER A 40 -29.66 1.11 1.20
C SER A 40 -29.28 -0.21 0.53
N ASP A 41 -29.39 -0.31 -0.80
CA ASP A 41 -29.01 -1.50 -1.56
C ASP A 41 -27.50 -1.80 -1.38
N PRO A 42 -27.13 -2.97 -0.83
CA PRO A 42 -25.74 -3.37 -0.67
C PRO A 42 -24.98 -3.49 -2.00
N PHE A 43 -25.69 -3.70 -3.12
CA PHE A 43 -25.12 -3.97 -4.44
C PHE A 43 -25.09 -2.75 -5.37
N ALA A 44 -25.63 -1.61 -4.94
CA ALA A 44 -25.54 -0.38 -5.72
C ALA A 44 -24.08 0.06 -5.88
N ASP A 45 -23.74 0.63 -7.03
CA ASP A 45 -22.41 1.18 -7.29
C ASP A 45 -22.10 2.30 -6.28
N ARG A 46 -21.03 2.11 -5.49
CA ARG A 46 -20.57 3.06 -4.48
C ARG A 46 -19.41 3.89 -5.01
N TYR A 47 -19.55 5.21 -4.96
CA TYR A 47 -18.48 6.15 -5.26
C TYR A 47 -17.77 6.55 -3.99
N TYR A 48 -16.60 5.95 -3.75
CA TYR A 48 -15.77 6.27 -2.59
C TYR A 48 -15.13 7.65 -2.75
N THR A 49 -15.04 8.41 -1.66
CA THR A 49 -14.44 9.75 -1.60
C THR A 49 -13.13 9.74 -0.82
N SER A 50 -13.07 9.03 0.31
CA SER A 50 -11.87 8.87 1.12
C SER A 50 -11.66 7.43 1.54
N CYS A 51 -10.39 7.04 1.65
CA CYS A 51 -9.96 5.71 2.04
C CYS A 51 -8.92 5.85 3.16
N THR A 52 -9.18 5.24 4.30
CA THR A 52 -8.24 5.15 5.42
C THR A 52 -7.60 3.78 5.42
N PHE A 53 -6.29 3.78 5.25
CA PHE A 53 -5.48 2.58 5.28
C PHE A 53 -4.71 2.53 6.60
N THR A 54 -4.68 1.37 7.25
CA THR A 54 -3.96 1.17 8.50
C THR A 54 -2.92 0.08 8.35
N ASN A 55 -1.85 0.20 9.12
CA ASN A 55 -0.88 -0.84 9.33
C ASN A 55 -0.57 -0.93 10.84
N PHE A 56 0.29 -1.86 11.24
CA PHE A 56 0.60 -2.11 12.65
C PHE A 56 1.17 -0.90 13.43
N ARG A 57 1.60 0.18 12.76
CA ARG A 57 2.14 1.39 13.39
C ARG A 57 1.29 2.64 13.20
N THR A 58 0.68 2.81 12.03
CA THR A 58 0.12 4.09 11.59
C THR A 58 -1.10 3.88 10.72
N SER A 59 -1.95 4.91 10.68
CA SER A 59 -3.05 5.04 9.74
C SER A 59 -2.79 6.23 8.79
N VAL A 60 -3.21 6.08 7.54
CA VAL A 60 -3.03 7.06 6.47
C VAL A 60 -4.35 7.20 5.71
N THR A 61 -4.85 8.42 5.61
CA THR A 61 -6.08 8.73 4.88
C THR A 61 -5.73 9.36 3.53
N GLN A 62 -6.31 8.83 2.46
CA GLN A 62 -6.07 9.31 1.10
C GLN A 62 -7.38 9.41 0.31
N PRO A 63 -7.48 10.33 -0.66
CA PRO A 63 -8.65 10.40 -1.54
C PRO A 63 -8.77 9.11 -2.37
N ALA A 64 -10.00 8.71 -2.65
CA ALA A 64 -10.27 7.56 -3.50
C ALA A 64 -9.74 7.79 -4.92
N ARG A 65 -9.17 6.76 -5.53
CA ARG A 65 -8.63 6.85 -6.90
C ARG A 65 -9.67 6.31 -7.88
N ALA A 66 -10.13 7.15 -8.80
CA ALA A 66 -11.23 6.83 -9.72
C ALA A 66 -12.50 6.36 -8.99
N GLY A 67 -12.84 6.99 -7.86
CA GLY A 67 -14.02 6.67 -7.07
C GLY A 67 -13.99 5.31 -6.38
N ARG A 68 -12.82 4.65 -6.30
CA ARG A 68 -12.63 3.34 -5.66
C ARG A 68 -11.50 3.37 -4.62
N CYS A 69 -11.67 2.57 -3.57
CA CYS A 69 -10.62 2.23 -2.62
C CYS A 69 -10.09 0.83 -2.92
N GLY A 70 -8.76 0.67 -2.98
CA GLY A 70 -8.15 -0.66 -2.99
C GLY A 70 -8.22 -1.31 -1.61
N TRP A 71 -8.08 -2.63 -1.55
CA TRP A 71 -8.05 -3.37 -0.29
C TRP A 71 -6.70 -3.26 0.44
N VAL A 72 -5.62 -3.29 -0.32
CA VAL A 72 -4.24 -3.21 0.17
C VAL A 72 -3.49 -2.17 -0.63
N LYS A 73 -2.69 -1.35 0.07
CA LYS A 73 -1.81 -0.36 -0.54
C LYS A 73 -0.43 -0.44 0.09
N TRP A 74 0.60 -0.46 -0.76
CA TRP A 74 1.97 -0.33 -0.32
C TRP A 74 2.32 1.15 -0.23
N ILE A 75 2.67 1.60 0.98
CA ILE A 75 3.05 2.98 1.23
C ILE A 75 4.47 2.96 1.78
N SER A 76 5.39 3.64 1.10
CA SER A 76 6.76 3.83 1.58
C SER A 76 6.78 4.83 2.72
N SER A 77 7.65 4.63 3.71
CA SER A 77 7.80 5.48 4.90
C SER A 77 8.12 6.96 4.61
N GLY A 78 8.59 7.30 3.40
CA GLY A 78 8.80 8.68 2.95
C GLY A 78 7.60 9.37 2.29
N ALA A 79 6.48 8.67 2.10
CA ALA A 79 5.29 9.18 1.41
C ALA A 79 4.17 9.61 2.37
N VAL A 80 4.44 9.63 3.68
CA VAL A 80 3.55 10.18 4.70
C VAL A 80 3.92 11.66 4.84
N GLN A 81 3.33 12.49 3.98
CA GLN A 81 3.29 13.95 4.14
C GLN A 81 1.84 14.38 4.37
#